data_AF-X1MSU5-F1
#
_entry.id   AF-X1MSU5-F1
#
_cell.length_a   1.000
_cell.length_b   1.000
_cell.length_c   1.000
_cell.angle_alpha   90.00
_cell.angle_beta   90.00
_cell.angle_gamma   90.00
#
_symmetry.space_group_name_H-M   'P 1'
#
loop_
_entity.id
_entity.type
_entity.pdbx_description
1 polymer ?
#
loop_
_entity_poly.entity_id
_entity_poly.type
_entity_poly.pdbx_seq_one_letter_code
_entity_poly.pdbx_strand_id
1 'polypeptide(L)'
;MDVCVLTTPYSACNAFILQNAEAKISHTLAWSKLVEEVFGHQGFYLIALEGCDVHGVLPLTQVRSRLFGNRMISQAFSNYGGPLADGPLVLDALYNRAVKIAIDYGCDSIVFH
;
A
#
# COMPACT_ATOMS: atom_id res chain seq x y z
N MET A 1 -0.44 -16.02 6.51
CA MET A 1 -0.37 -14.56 6.38
C MET A 1 -1.66 -14.07 5.76
N ASP A 2 -2.45 -13.29 6.50
CA ASP A 2 -3.65 -12.63 5.97
C ASP A 2 -3.26 -11.26 5.42
N VAL A 3 -3.87 -10.84 4.31
CA VAL A 3 -3.64 -9.51 3.74
C VAL A 3 -4.96 -8.84 3.43
N CYS A 4 -5.25 -7.75 4.14
CA CYS A 4 -6.51 -7.03 4.02
C CYS A 4 -6.28 -5.54 3.69
N VAL A 5 -7.34 -4.90 3.18
CA VAL A 5 -7.37 -3.46 2.96
C VAL A 5 -7.85 -2.81 4.26
N LEU A 6 -7.01 -1.97 4.85
CA LEU A 6 -7.34 -1.24 6.05
C LEU A 6 -8.21 -0.03 5.71
N THR A 7 -9.41 0.04 6.27
CA THR A 7 -10.37 1.14 6.06
C THR A 7 -10.41 2.14 7.22
N THR A 8 -9.97 1.73 8.41
CA THR A 8 -9.93 2.54 9.64
C THR A 8 -8.53 2.55 10.24
N PRO A 9 -8.12 3.61 10.97
CA PRO A 9 -6.81 3.62 11.63
C PRO A 9 -6.59 2.40 12.53
N TYR A 10 -5.40 1.80 12.45
CA TYR A 10 -4.99 0.67 13.28
C TYR A 10 -3.64 0.99 13.92
N SER A 11 -3.60 1.07 15.25
CA SER A 11 -2.41 1.53 15.99
C SER A 11 -1.19 0.63 15.78
N ALA A 12 -1.40 -0.68 15.59
CA ALA A 12 -0.33 -1.63 15.33
C ALA A 12 0.47 -1.30 14.05
N CYS A 13 -0.17 -0.70 13.03
CA CYS A 13 0.53 -0.25 11.83
C CYS A 13 1.55 0.84 12.15
N ASN A 14 1.19 1.81 12.99
CA ASN A 14 2.11 2.88 13.38
C ASN A 14 3.28 2.32 14.20
N ALA A 15 3.01 1.38 15.11
CA ALA A 15 4.05 0.72 15.89
C ALA A 15 5.03 -0.04 14.98
N PHE A 16 4.51 -0.80 14.01
CA PHE A 16 5.32 -1.51 13.01
C PHE A 16 6.19 -0.56 12.19
N ILE A 17 5.62 0.51 11.65
CA ILE A 17 6.34 1.52 10.86
C ILE A 17 7.46 2.17 11.69
N LEU A 18 7.20 2.53 12.94
CA LEU A 18 8.18 3.19 13.81
C LEU A 18 9.34 2.27 14.22
N GLN A 19 9.14 0.96 14.21
CA GLN A 19 10.18 -0.02 14.53
C GLN A 19 11.07 -0.37 13.33
N ASN A 20 10.67 0.01 12.12
CA ASN A 20 11.38 -0.31 10.89
C ASN A 20 12.27 0.85 10.44
N ALA A 21 13.58 0.64 10.43
CA ALA A 21 14.56 1.68 10.05
C ALA A 21 14.42 2.17 8.60
N GLU A 22 13.89 1.33 7.70
CA GLU A 22 13.66 1.66 6.29
C GLU A 22 12.31 2.35 6.05
N ALA A 23 11.49 2.50 7.09
CA ALA A 23 10.19 3.12 6.99
C ALA A 23 10.30 4.60 6.64
N LYS A 24 9.29 5.07 5.91
CA LYS A 24 9.14 6.45 5.43
C LYS A 24 7.73 6.90 5.69
N ILE A 25 7.50 8.22 5.73
CA ILE A 25 6.16 8.78 5.90
C ILE A 25 5.16 8.26 4.85
N SER A 26 5.65 7.95 3.65
CA SER A 26 4.85 7.40 2.56
C SER A 26 4.28 6.02 2.85
N HIS A 27 4.81 5.28 3.84
CA HIS A 27 4.26 4.02 4.32
C HIS A 27 3.07 4.21 5.27
N THR A 28 2.77 5.43 5.72
CA THR A 28 1.70 5.65 6.70
C THR A 28 0.32 5.74 6.07
N LEU A 29 -0.71 5.31 6.81
CA LEU A 29 -2.10 5.50 6.40
C LEU A 29 -2.44 6.99 6.23
N ALA A 30 -1.86 7.86 7.07
CA ALA A 30 -2.06 9.31 7.00
C ALA A 30 -1.60 9.88 5.65
N TRP A 31 -0.43 9.44 5.15
CA TRP A 31 0.03 9.82 3.82
C TRP A 31 -0.93 9.36 2.72
N SER A 32 -1.40 8.12 2.80
CA SER A 32 -2.33 7.56 1.81
C SER A 32 -3.64 8.37 1.74
N LYS A 33 -4.18 8.75 2.90
CA LYS A 33 -5.38 9.61 2.99
C LYS A 33 -5.13 11.02 2.46
N LEU A 34 -3.97 11.60 2.76
CA LEU A 34 -3.59 12.92 2.24
C LEU A 34 -3.50 12.91 0.71
N VAL A 35 -2.89 11.87 0.13
CA VAL A 35 -2.80 11.72 -1.34
C VAL A 35 -4.20 11.61 -1.95
N GLU A 36 -5.08 10.81 -1.36
CA GLU A 36 -6.46 10.68 -1.81
C GLU A 36 -7.22 12.02 -1.72
N GLU A 37 -7.08 12.76 -0.62
CA GLU A 37 -7.72 14.07 -0.42
C GLU A 37 -7.23 15.14 -1.40
N VAL A 38 -5.91 15.21 -1.62
CA VAL A 38 -5.29 16.27 -2.44
C VAL A 38 -5.43 16.00 -3.94
N PHE A 39 -5.27 14.74 -4.37
CA PHE A 39 -5.23 14.39 -5.79
C PHE A 39 -6.52 13.72 -6.29
N GLY A 40 -7.43 13.32 -5.40
CA GLY A 40 -8.69 12.66 -5.75
C GLY A 40 -8.50 11.24 -6.32
N HIS A 41 -7.36 10.61 -6.04
CA HIS A 41 -7.06 9.25 -6.48
C HIS A 41 -7.40 8.25 -5.38
N GLN A 42 -8.07 7.16 -5.75
CA GLN A 42 -8.49 6.15 -4.78
C GLN A 42 -7.27 5.45 -4.16
N GLY A 43 -7.20 5.45 -2.83
CA GLY A 43 -6.15 4.78 -2.07
C GLY A 43 -6.57 3.40 -1.57
N PHE A 44 -5.63 2.46 -1.53
CA PHE A 44 -5.77 1.18 -0.83
C PHE A 44 -4.59 0.99 0.10
N TYR A 45 -4.85 0.83 1.39
CA TYR A 45 -3.80 0.60 2.36
C TYR A 45 -3.76 -0.86 2.76
N LEU A 46 -2.82 -1.63 2.23
CA LEU A 46 -2.69 -3.05 2.56
C LEU A 46 -1.91 -3.25 3.83
N ILE A 47 -2.37 -4.20 4.63
CA ILE A 47 -1.66 -4.69 5.81
C ILE A 47 -1.54 -6.20 5.73
N ALA A 48 -0.36 -6.72 6.07
CA ALA A 48 -0.12 -8.14 6.26
C ALA A 48 -0.14 -8.46 7.75
N LEU A 49 -0.97 -9.44 8.13
CA LEU A 49 -1.26 -9.80 9.52
C LEU A 49 -0.98 -11.27 9.80
N GLU A 50 -0.45 -11.51 10.99
CA GLU A 50 -0.47 -12.80 11.66
C GLU A 50 -1.17 -12.62 13.01
N GLY A 51 -2.43 -13.05 13.09
CA GLY A 51 -3.29 -12.70 14.23
C GLY A 51 -3.57 -11.20 14.29
N CYS A 52 -3.12 -10.55 15.36
CA CYS A 52 -3.25 -9.10 15.57
C CYS A 52 -1.96 -8.33 15.23
N ASP A 53 -0.88 -9.04 14.88
CA ASP A 53 0.43 -8.44 14.67
C ASP A 53 0.61 -8.07 13.19
N VAL A 54 1.07 -6.84 12.97
CA VAL A 54 1.35 -6.32 11.63
C VAL A 54 2.78 -6.70 11.27
N HIS A 55 2.91 -7.40 10.14
CA HIS A 55 4.19 -7.82 9.59
C HIS A 55 4.57 -7.08 8.31
N GLY A 56 3.64 -6.30 7.75
CA GLY A 56 3.94 -5.50 6.58
C GLY A 56 2.83 -4.55 6.20
N VAL A 57 3.21 -3.49 5.49
CA VAL A 57 2.29 -2.49 4.96
C VAL A 57 2.65 -2.14 3.52
N LEU A 58 1.62 -1.93 2.70
CA LEU A 58 1.78 -1.52 1.31
C LEU A 58 0.65 -0.54 0.91
N PRO A 59 0.95 0.76 0.87
CA PRO A 59 0.07 1.75 0.29
C PRO A 59 0.02 1.62 -1.24
N LEU A 60 -1.18 1.63 -1.79
CA LEU A 60 -1.45 1.65 -3.22
C LEU A 60 -2.33 2.85 -3.56
N THR A 61 -2.16 3.39 -4.75
CA THR A 61 -2.98 4.48 -5.29
C THR A 61 -3.38 4.14 -6.71
N GLN A 62 -4.69 4.13 -6.98
CA GLN A 62 -5.22 3.99 -8.32
C GLN A 62 -5.25 5.35 -9.00
N VAL A 63 -4.44 5.49 -10.05
CA VAL A 63 -4.39 6.69 -10.88
C VAL A 63 -5.09 6.42 -12.20
N ARG A 64 -6.26 7.04 -12.37
CA ARG A 64 -7.05 6.95 -13.61
C ARG A 64 -6.94 8.26 -14.40
N SER A 65 -6.40 8.19 -15.60
CA SER A 65 -6.27 9.36 -16.49
C SER A 65 -6.65 9.03 -17.93
N ARG A 66 -7.07 10.04 -18.69
CA ARG A 66 -7.40 9.88 -20.11
C ARG A 66 -6.19 9.61 -21.00
N LEU A 67 -5.00 10.10 -20.60
CA LEU A 67 -3.78 10.02 -21.41
C LEU A 67 -2.91 8.81 -21.05
N PHE A 68 -2.93 8.35 -19.79
CA PHE A 68 -2.04 7.28 -19.30
C PHE A 68 -2.77 6.00 -18.88
N GLY A 69 -4.09 5.94 -19.06
CA GLY A 69 -4.92 4.76 -18.74
C GLY A 69 -5.24 4.65 -17.25
N ASN A 70 -5.49 3.43 -16.80
CA ASN A 70 -5.82 3.10 -15.41
C ASN A 70 -4.66 2.32 -14.78
N ARG A 71 -3.93 2.90 -13.83
CA ARG A 71 -2.73 2.28 -13.26
C ARG A 71 -2.82 2.20 -11.74
N MET A 72 -2.28 1.13 -11.18
CA MET A 72 -2.03 1.01 -9.75
C MET A 72 -0.58 1.38 -9.46
N ILE A 73 -0.34 2.25 -8.50
CA ILE A 73 1.01 2.72 -8.13
C ILE A 73 1.24 2.39 -6.65
N SER A 74 2.33 1.70 -6.32
CA SER A 74 2.75 1.59 -4.92
C SER A 74 3.30 2.94 -4.45
N GLN A 75 2.75 3.47 -3.35
CA GLN A 75 3.18 4.73 -2.74
C GLN A 75 3.33 5.89 -3.74
N ALA A 76 2.23 6.25 -4.41
CA ALA A 76 2.23 7.38 -5.33
C ALA A 76 2.83 8.64 -4.67
N PHE A 77 3.61 9.39 -5.45
CA PHE A 77 4.25 10.65 -5.06
C PHE A 77 5.35 10.52 -3.98
N SER A 78 6.00 9.35 -3.88
CA SER A 78 7.21 9.13 -3.07
C SER A 78 8.38 8.68 -3.96
N ASN A 79 9.62 9.04 -3.60
CA ASN A 79 10.79 8.81 -4.45
C ASN A 79 11.29 7.35 -4.47
N TYR A 80 10.98 6.53 -3.46
CA TYR A 80 11.40 5.12 -3.34
C TYR A 80 10.52 4.44 -2.29
N GLY A 81 9.51 3.67 -2.69
CA GLY A 81 8.42 3.29 -1.80
C GLY A 81 7.72 2.00 -2.20
N GLY A 82 8.42 0.89 -2.04
CA GLY A 82 7.90 -0.47 -2.20
C GLY A 82 7.17 -0.94 -0.93
N PRO A 83 6.82 -2.21 -0.82
CA PRO A 83 6.25 -2.74 0.41
C PRO A 83 7.24 -2.66 1.57
N LEU A 84 6.77 -2.34 2.78
CA LEU A 84 7.53 -2.55 4.01
C LEU A 84 7.09 -3.89 4.59
N ALA A 85 8.00 -4.85 4.74
CA ALA A 85 7.65 -6.24 5.03
C ALA A 85 8.72 -6.96 5.87
N ASP A 86 8.27 -7.75 6.83
CA ASP A 86 9.12 -8.63 7.66
C ASP A 86 9.49 -9.91 6.89
N GLY A 87 10.28 -9.73 5.83
CA GLY A 87 10.85 -10.82 5.05
C GLY A 87 10.03 -11.25 3.83
N PRO A 88 10.54 -12.26 3.09
CA PRO A 88 10.10 -12.55 1.73
C PRO A 88 8.66 -13.07 1.64
N LEU A 89 8.22 -13.87 2.61
CA LEU A 89 6.85 -14.42 2.62
C LEU A 89 5.79 -13.32 2.76
N VAL A 90 6.07 -12.31 3.58
CA VAL A 90 5.17 -11.17 3.76
C VAL A 90 5.16 -10.30 2.50
N LEU A 91 6.33 -10.07 1.93
CA LEU A 91 6.51 -9.31 0.70
C LEU A 91 5.70 -9.93 -0.46
N ASP A 92 5.83 -11.24 -0.66
CA ASP A 92 5.08 -11.98 -1.68
C ASP A 92 3.57 -11.91 -1.45
N ALA A 93 3.12 -12.00 -0.19
CA ALA A 93 1.71 -11.88 0.14
C ALA A 93 1.14 -10.50 -0.20
N LEU A 94 1.88 -9.42 0.11
CA LEU A 94 1.51 -8.04 -0.22
C LEU A 94 1.46 -7.84 -1.74
N TYR A 95 2.46 -8.32 -2.48
CA TYR A 95 2.48 -8.24 -3.94
C TYR A 95 1.30 -8.96 -4.59
N ASN A 96 1.06 -10.21 -4.18
CA ASN A 96 -0.06 -11.00 -4.71
C ASN A 96 -1.40 -10.30 -4.47
N ARG A 97 -1.59 -9.72 -3.28
CA ARG A 97 -2.82 -8.97 -2.98
C ARG A 97 -2.93 -7.69 -3.79
N ALA A 98 -1.83 -6.96 -3.96
CA ALA A 98 -1.78 -5.73 -4.75
C ALA A 98 -2.13 -5.99 -6.23
N VAL A 99 -1.58 -7.04 -6.82
CA VAL A 99 -1.92 -7.49 -8.18
C VAL A 99 -3.40 -7.83 -8.29
N LYS A 100 -3.95 -8.57 -7.32
CA LYS A 100 -5.37 -8.92 -7.29
C LYS A 100 -6.25 -7.67 -7.27
N ILE A 101 -5.92 -6.68 -6.43
CA ILE A 101 -6.65 -5.40 -6.38
C ILE A 101 -6.51 -4.64 -7.70
N ALA A 102 -5.32 -4.58 -8.29
CA ALA A 102 -5.14 -3.94 -9.59
C ALA A 102 -6.07 -4.55 -10.66
N ILE A 103 -6.20 -5.89 -10.69
CA ILE A 103 -7.12 -6.61 -11.58
C ILE A 103 -8.58 -6.29 -11.25
N ASP A 104 -8.97 -6.40 -9.97
CA ASP A 104 -10.35 -6.17 -9.51
C ASP A 104 -10.84 -4.73 -9.84
N TYR A 105 -9.91 -3.77 -9.88
CA TYR A 105 -10.16 -2.36 -10.21
C TYR A 105 -9.84 -1.99 -11.68
N GLY A 106 -9.63 -2.99 -12.54
CA GLY A 106 -9.46 -2.83 -13.99
C GLY A 106 -8.22 -2.02 -14.39
N CYS A 107 -7.14 -2.11 -13.61
CA CYS A 107 -5.88 -1.45 -13.93
C CYS A 107 -5.13 -2.21 -15.03
N ASP A 108 -4.54 -1.47 -15.96
CA ASP A 108 -3.73 -2.00 -17.07
C ASP A 108 -2.36 -2.50 -16.59
N SER A 109 -1.87 -1.93 -15.48
CA SER A 109 -0.57 -2.24 -14.90
C SER A 109 -0.54 -1.90 -13.41
N ILE A 110 0.36 -2.56 -12.67
CA ILE A 110 0.81 -2.13 -11.35
C ILE A 110 2.30 -1.78 -11.40
N VAL A 111 2.68 -0.66 -10.78
CA VAL A 111 4.06 -0.17 -10.70
C VAL A 111 4.50 -0.19 -9.25
N PHE A 112 5.64 -0.82 -8.98
CA PHE A 112 6.31 -0.81 -7.69
C PHE A 112 7.51 0.14 -7.73
N HIS A 113 7.56 1.09 -6.79
CA HIS A 113 8.65 2.07 -6.62
C HIS A 113 9.62 1.69 -5.50
#